data_AF-A0A959VG02-F1
#
_entry.id   AF-A0A959VG02-F1
#
_cell.length_a   1.000
_cell.length_b   1.000
_cell.length_c   1.000
_cell.angle_alpha   90.00
_cell.angle_beta   90.00
_cell.angle_gamma   90.00
#
_symmetry.space_group_name_H-M   'P 1'
#
loop_
_entity.id
_entity.type
_entity.pdbx_description
1 polymer ?
#
loop_
_entity_poly.entity_id
_entity_poly.type
_entity_poly.pdbx_seq_one_letter_code
_entity_poly.pdbx_strand_id
1 'polypeptide(L)'
;MSQNEGMDVRLSDYGIDLERGFLPAEDPLIHLPGAFDNYEGLALALPKLLLSGNVRKMISFAPNFPINDLRGDREWQRAFVCLAGLTAVWIWEGDEPNLIVPQSLSLPLIEVAEKLGFEVGFGFDTAIYCNWHRLFMNSGIQGGNLAAIQNFYGGLDEEWFYSTHLEFERWAGLIVSSLPELLEAVKNGNASATVNLLKLVENAFNMMKAALDNAENGCRPETMQIRTGQFLRGADEVIFEDCFEGQPKKWLSWSEQGRISVACLHHIFGEDDYEKPLMVQKHKEFYLRLINEPKLDNFVAVSNDQELRSTFTRLKTSWNEIKCQLETWEKACFDD
;
A
#
# COMPACT_ATOMS: atom_id res chain seq x y z
N MET A 1 23.56 -19.71 -28.94
CA MET A 1 24.22 -19.45 -27.64
C MET A 1 23.59 -18.18 -27.08
N SER A 2 22.41 -18.30 -26.46
CA SER A 2 21.84 -17.19 -25.69
C SER A 2 22.56 -17.18 -24.35
N GLN A 3 23.21 -16.07 -24.03
CA GLN A 3 23.82 -15.89 -22.73
C GLN A 3 22.70 -15.92 -21.68
N ASN A 4 22.94 -16.73 -20.65
CA ASN A 4 22.09 -16.92 -19.50
C ASN A 4 22.28 -15.68 -18.61
N GLU A 5 21.58 -14.58 -18.92
CA GLU A 5 21.51 -13.44 -18.01
C GLU A 5 20.57 -13.84 -16.86
N GLY A 6 21.17 -14.32 -15.75
CA GLY A 6 20.45 -14.42 -14.48
C GLY A 6 19.86 -13.07 -14.06
N MET A 7 18.89 -13.08 -13.14
CA MET A 7 18.46 -11.83 -12.49
C MET A 7 19.63 -11.29 -11.67
N ASP A 8 20.50 -10.48 -12.26
CA ASP A 8 21.19 -9.44 -11.50
C ASP A 8 20.14 -8.33 -11.26
N VAL A 9 19.22 -8.61 -10.33
CA VAL A 9 18.16 -7.68 -9.92
C VAL A 9 18.61 -7.01 -8.64
N ARG A 10 19.00 -5.74 -8.77
CA ARG A 10 19.13 -4.86 -7.62
C ARG A 10 17.74 -4.36 -7.28
N LEU A 11 17.17 -4.88 -6.19
CA LEU A 11 15.85 -4.50 -5.68
C LEU A 11 15.71 -2.98 -5.51
N SER A 12 16.80 -2.29 -5.15
CA SER A 12 16.87 -0.83 -5.04
C SER A 12 16.53 -0.08 -6.34
N ASP A 13 16.82 -0.66 -7.51
CA ASP A 13 16.51 -0.03 -8.80
C ASP A 13 14.99 0.10 -8.99
N TYR A 14 14.24 -0.78 -8.33
CA TYR A 14 12.78 -0.82 -8.34
C TYR A 14 12.16 -0.13 -7.11
N GLY A 15 12.96 0.48 -6.23
CA GLY A 15 12.47 1.09 -4.99
C GLY A 15 12.10 0.08 -3.90
N ILE A 16 12.59 -1.16 -4.00
CA ILE A 16 12.31 -2.22 -3.04
C ILE A 16 13.43 -2.28 -2.00
N ASP A 17 13.07 -2.07 -0.74
CA ASP A 17 13.96 -2.16 0.41
C ASP A 17 14.14 -3.63 0.86
N LEU A 18 15.37 -4.01 1.21
CA LEU A 18 15.71 -5.40 1.57
C LEU A 18 15.03 -5.88 2.85
N GLU A 19 14.72 -4.98 3.77
CA GLU A 19 14.06 -5.33 5.02
C GLU A 19 12.56 -5.10 4.94
N ARG A 20 12.10 -4.09 4.19
CA ARG A 20 10.72 -3.59 4.24
C ARG A 20 9.93 -3.76 2.94
N GLY A 21 10.54 -4.32 1.90
CA GLY A 21 9.92 -4.51 0.60
C GLY A 21 9.49 -3.20 -0.04
N PHE A 22 8.19 -3.05 -0.34
CA PHE A 22 7.65 -1.86 -1.00
C PHE A 22 7.42 -0.66 -0.07
N LEU A 23 7.59 -0.84 1.24
CA LEU A 23 7.55 0.29 2.17
C LEU A 23 8.76 1.21 1.94
N PRO A 24 8.63 2.52 2.20
CA PRO A 24 9.76 3.44 2.12
C PRO A 24 10.94 2.98 3.00
N ALA A 25 12.16 3.17 2.48
CA ALA A 25 13.40 2.80 3.16
C ALA A 25 13.57 3.53 4.52
N GLU A 26 13.06 4.75 4.61
CA GLU A 26 12.97 5.52 5.86
C GLU A 26 11.53 5.56 6.37
N ASP A 27 11.36 5.65 7.69
CA ASP A 27 10.03 5.88 8.27
C ASP A 27 9.43 7.20 7.71
N PRO A 28 8.13 7.27 7.42
CA PRO A 28 7.50 8.46 6.89
C PRO A 28 7.76 9.70 7.76
N LEU A 29 7.74 10.88 7.12
CA LEU A 29 7.86 12.14 7.85
C LEU A 29 6.54 12.42 8.59
N ILE A 30 6.61 12.60 9.90
CA ILE A 30 5.42 12.83 10.74
C ILE A 30 4.84 14.24 10.52
N HIS A 31 5.69 15.23 10.28
CA HIS A 31 5.29 16.63 10.10
C HIS A 31 6.06 17.28 8.96
N LEU A 32 5.35 17.91 8.03
CA LEU A 32 5.97 18.83 7.08
C LEU A 32 6.57 20.06 7.79
N PRO A 33 7.55 20.73 7.16
CA PRO A 33 8.07 22.02 7.64
C PRO A 33 6.98 23.10 7.77
N GLY A 34 7.25 24.13 8.57
CA GLY A 34 6.25 25.15 8.92
C GLY A 34 5.63 25.94 7.76
N ALA A 35 6.22 25.91 6.57
CA ALA A 35 5.61 26.48 5.35
C ALA A 35 4.26 25.81 5.02
N PHE A 36 4.07 24.54 5.41
CA PHE A 36 2.92 23.73 5.07
C PHE A 36 1.84 23.66 6.17
N ASP A 37 1.99 24.41 7.26
CA ASP A 37 1.13 24.35 8.46
C ASP A 37 -0.37 24.44 8.15
N ASN A 38 -0.77 25.19 7.12
CA ASN A 38 -2.18 25.32 6.74
C ASN A 38 -2.78 23.99 6.25
N TYR A 39 -2.03 23.21 5.47
CA TYR A 39 -2.50 21.93 4.94
C TYR A 39 -2.26 20.79 5.92
N GLU A 40 -1.06 20.74 6.51
CA GLU A 40 -0.70 19.76 7.54
C GLU A 40 -1.68 19.87 8.73
N GLY A 41 -1.96 21.09 9.20
CA GLY A 41 -2.88 21.34 10.31
C GLY A 41 -4.33 20.96 9.99
N LEU A 42 -4.82 21.25 8.79
CA LEU A 42 -6.15 20.80 8.36
C LEU A 42 -6.24 19.28 8.32
N ALA A 43 -5.23 18.62 7.74
CA ALA A 43 -5.23 17.18 7.55
C ALA A 43 -5.14 16.43 8.89
N LEU A 44 -4.28 16.88 9.82
CA LEU A 44 -4.20 16.34 11.19
C LEU A 44 -5.45 16.63 12.03
N ALA A 45 -6.18 17.71 11.73
CA ALA A 45 -7.40 18.08 12.45
C ALA A 45 -8.67 17.39 11.94
N LEU A 46 -8.62 16.65 10.83
CA LEU A 46 -9.78 15.95 10.24
C LEU A 46 -10.64 15.19 11.26
N PRO A 47 -10.08 14.42 12.22
CA PRO A 47 -10.87 13.71 13.25
C PRO A 47 -11.81 14.60 14.07
N LYS A 48 -11.51 15.89 14.15
CA LYS A 48 -12.35 16.90 14.81
C LYS A 48 -13.15 17.73 13.81
N LEU A 49 -12.56 18.08 12.67
CA LEU A 49 -13.20 18.97 11.69
C LEU A 49 -14.40 18.32 11.00
N LEU A 50 -14.38 17.00 10.79
CA LEU A 50 -15.51 16.28 10.19
C LEU A 50 -16.81 16.40 11.03
N LEU A 51 -16.70 16.63 12.35
CA LEU A 51 -17.87 16.88 13.21
C LEU A 51 -18.58 18.21 12.90
N SER A 52 -17.90 19.14 12.24
CA SER A 52 -18.42 20.49 12.01
C SER A 52 -19.41 20.57 10.85
N GLY A 53 -19.42 19.59 9.94
CA GLY A 53 -20.12 19.66 8.65
C GLY A 53 -19.67 20.83 7.75
N ASN A 54 -18.50 21.42 8.02
CA ASN A 54 -17.98 22.61 7.35
C ASN A 54 -16.55 22.41 6.82
N VAL A 55 -16.05 21.17 6.75
CA VAL A 55 -14.66 20.90 6.40
C VAL A 55 -14.32 21.37 4.98
N ARG A 56 -15.22 21.19 4.00
CA ARG A 56 -15.07 21.72 2.63
C ARG A 56 -14.85 23.24 2.63
N LYS A 57 -15.62 23.96 3.45
CA LYS A 57 -15.47 25.41 3.60
C LYS A 57 -14.11 25.78 4.18
N MET A 58 -13.62 25.03 5.17
CA MET A 58 -12.29 25.27 5.74
C MET A 58 -11.18 25.01 4.73
N ILE A 59 -11.27 23.92 3.95
CA ILE A 59 -10.35 23.62 2.85
C ILE A 59 -10.34 24.75 1.82
N SER A 60 -11.52 25.31 1.46
CA SER A 60 -11.62 26.39 0.47
C SER A 60 -10.93 27.70 0.89
N PHE A 61 -10.64 27.88 2.19
CA PHE A 61 -9.92 29.03 2.71
C PHE A 61 -8.42 28.79 2.86
N ALA A 62 -7.93 27.57 2.57
CA ALA A 62 -6.50 27.30 2.60
C ALA A 62 -5.78 28.21 1.58
N PRO A 63 -4.64 28.83 1.94
CA PRO A 63 -3.83 29.56 0.98
C PRO A 63 -3.19 28.58 -0.01
N ASN A 64 -2.54 29.09 -1.06
CA ASN A 64 -1.84 28.25 -2.02
C ASN A 64 -0.81 27.33 -1.34
N PHE A 65 -0.79 26.06 -1.73
CA PHE A 65 0.19 25.09 -1.27
C PHE A 65 1.60 25.48 -1.74
N PRO A 66 2.60 25.64 -0.85
CA PRO A 66 3.94 26.09 -1.22
C PRO A 66 4.80 24.93 -1.77
N ILE A 67 4.38 24.35 -2.89
CA ILE A 67 5.00 23.14 -3.47
C ILE A 67 6.50 23.29 -3.74
N ASN A 68 6.93 24.49 -4.13
CA ASN A 68 8.33 24.84 -4.39
C ASN A 68 9.22 24.78 -3.15
N ASP A 69 8.66 24.63 -1.95
CA ASP A 69 9.40 24.51 -0.69
C ASP A 69 9.63 23.04 -0.27
N LEU A 70 9.02 22.05 -0.95
CA LEU A 70 9.21 20.63 -0.64
C LEU A 70 10.65 20.16 -0.94
N ARG A 71 11.26 19.43 0.00
CA ARG A 71 12.64 18.94 -0.09
C ARG A 71 12.74 17.46 0.27
N GLY A 72 13.32 16.68 -0.65
CA GLY A 72 13.57 15.26 -0.42
C GLY A 72 12.30 14.40 -0.38
N ASP A 73 12.47 13.11 -0.63
CA ASP A 73 11.34 12.21 -0.94
C ASP A 73 10.30 12.12 0.19
N ARG A 74 10.74 12.19 1.45
CA ARG A 74 9.84 12.09 2.62
C ARG A 74 8.89 13.28 2.75
N GLU A 75 9.31 14.49 2.38
CA GLU A 75 8.41 15.65 2.36
C GLU A 75 7.40 15.53 1.22
N TRP A 76 7.83 15.08 0.03
CA TRP A 76 6.91 14.82 -1.09
C TRP A 76 5.86 13.77 -0.73
N GLN A 77 6.28 12.66 -0.11
CA GLN A 77 5.37 11.61 0.36
C GLN A 77 4.38 12.12 1.41
N ARG A 78 4.83 12.90 2.40
CA ARG A 78 3.93 13.46 3.42
C ARG A 78 2.95 14.47 2.81
N ALA A 79 3.42 15.33 1.92
CA ALA A 79 2.56 16.25 1.17
C ALA A 79 1.47 15.51 0.41
N PHE A 80 1.81 14.38 -0.22
CA PHE A 80 0.84 13.53 -0.91
C PHE A 80 -0.24 13.01 0.04
N VAL A 81 0.14 12.49 1.21
CA VAL A 81 -0.82 11.99 2.22
C VAL A 81 -1.78 13.10 2.68
N CYS A 82 -1.26 14.31 2.95
CA CYS A 82 -2.10 15.44 3.33
C CYS A 82 -3.08 15.83 2.23
N LEU A 83 -2.58 16.04 1.01
CA LEU A 83 -3.39 16.48 -0.13
C LEU A 83 -4.42 15.43 -0.54
N ALA A 84 -4.04 14.15 -0.57
CA ALA A 84 -4.94 13.06 -0.93
C ALA A 84 -6.05 12.87 0.12
N GLY A 85 -5.74 12.94 1.42
CA GLY A 85 -6.78 12.83 2.45
C GLY A 85 -7.73 14.02 2.48
N LEU A 86 -7.23 15.25 2.30
CA LEU A 86 -8.07 16.43 2.16
C LEU A 86 -8.95 16.36 0.90
N THR A 87 -8.43 15.80 -0.19
CA THR A 87 -9.18 15.57 -1.44
C THR A 87 -10.25 14.49 -1.27
N ALA A 88 -9.95 13.39 -0.59
CA ALA A 88 -10.92 12.36 -0.25
C ALA A 88 -12.09 12.94 0.57
N VAL A 89 -11.78 13.78 1.56
CA VAL A 89 -12.78 14.50 2.36
C VAL A 89 -13.57 15.49 1.50
N TRP A 90 -12.91 16.24 0.61
CA TRP A 90 -13.61 17.14 -0.30
C TRP A 90 -14.64 16.40 -1.16
N ILE A 91 -14.21 15.29 -1.77
CA ILE A 91 -15.07 14.48 -2.64
C ILE A 91 -16.22 13.89 -1.83
N TRP A 92 -15.96 13.25 -0.69
CA TRP A 92 -16.94 12.36 -0.05
C TRP A 92 -17.64 12.89 1.20
N GLU A 93 -17.25 14.03 1.77
CA GLU A 93 -17.94 14.60 2.95
C GLU A 93 -19.26 15.28 2.58
N GLY A 94 -20.28 15.17 3.43
CA GLY A 94 -21.60 15.78 3.21
C GLY A 94 -22.62 14.84 2.57
N ASP A 95 -23.81 15.37 2.29
CA ASP A 95 -24.95 14.56 1.82
C ASP A 95 -24.72 13.98 0.41
N GLU A 96 -24.02 14.73 -0.45
CA GLU A 96 -23.70 14.35 -1.83
C GLU A 96 -22.21 14.56 -2.14
N PRO A 97 -21.61 13.71 -2.99
CA PRO A 97 -20.21 13.86 -3.35
C PRO A 97 -19.99 15.12 -4.20
N ASN A 98 -18.85 15.79 -3.99
CA ASN A 98 -18.43 16.93 -4.79
C ASN A 98 -17.26 16.52 -5.69
N LEU A 99 -17.60 16.21 -6.94
CA LEU A 99 -16.64 15.73 -7.94
C LEU A 99 -15.81 16.85 -8.58
N ILE A 100 -16.02 18.12 -8.20
CA ILE A 100 -15.21 19.25 -8.68
C ILE A 100 -14.23 19.63 -7.57
N VAL A 101 -12.98 19.20 -7.69
CA VAL A 101 -11.91 19.46 -6.72
C VAL A 101 -11.27 20.81 -7.02
N PRO A 102 -11.18 21.73 -6.04
CA PRO A 102 -10.78 23.10 -6.27
C PRO A 102 -9.31 23.18 -6.66
N GLN A 103 -8.95 24.23 -7.42
CA GLN A 103 -7.58 24.46 -7.88
C GLN A 103 -6.53 24.36 -6.74
N SER A 104 -6.88 24.84 -5.54
CA SER A 104 -6.04 24.82 -4.33
C SER A 104 -5.63 23.42 -3.83
N LEU A 105 -6.39 22.38 -4.20
CA LEU A 105 -6.05 20.97 -3.95
C LEU A 105 -5.56 20.29 -5.24
N SER A 106 -6.23 20.55 -6.36
CA SER A 106 -5.97 19.91 -7.65
C SER A 106 -4.54 20.09 -8.12
N LEU A 107 -4.06 21.32 -8.27
CA LEU A 107 -2.71 21.58 -8.78
C LEU A 107 -1.60 20.91 -7.93
N PRO A 108 -1.54 21.12 -6.60
CA PRO A 108 -0.48 20.51 -5.82
C PRO A 108 -0.61 18.99 -5.71
N LEU A 109 -1.83 18.44 -5.65
CA LEU A 109 -2.02 16.99 -5.62
C LEU A 109 -1.49 16.34 -6.88
N ILE A 110 -1.85 16.86 -8.06
CA ILE A 110 -1.41 16.28 -9.33
C ILE A 110 0.12 16.41 -9.48
N GLU A 111 0.69 17.57 -9.15
CA GLU A 111 2.14 17.76 -9.26
C GLU A 111 2.92 16.83 -8.31
N VAL A 112 2.45 16.64 -7.08
CA VAL A 112 3.06 15.69 -6.13
C VAL A 112 2.89 14.24 -6.61
N ALA A 113 1.71 13.87 -7.10
CA ALA A 113 1.44 12.53 -7.63
C ALA A 113 2.37 12.20 -8.81
N GLU A 114 2.50 13.11 -9.79
CA GLU A 114 3.40 12.98 -10.93
C GLU A 114 4.86 12.87 -10.50
N LYS A 115 5.28 13.68 -9.52
CA LYS A 115 6.65 13.66 -8.99
C LYS A 115 7.01 12.31 -8.36
N LEU A 116 6.07 11.70 -7.66
CA LEU A 116 6.24 10.40 -6.99
C LEU A 116 5.95 9.21 -7.93
N GLY A 117 5.30 9.47 -9.08
CA GLY A 117 4.78 8.41 -9.95
C GLY A 117 3.61 7.66 -9.33
N PHE A 118 2.84 8.30 -8.46
CA PHE A 118 1.69 7.74 -7.76
C PHE A 118 0.41 8.08 -8.52
N GLU A 119 -0.58 7.21 -8.42
CA GLU A 119 -1.93 7.46 -8.93
C GLU A 119 -2.77 8.21 -7.89
N VAL A 120 -3.77 8.98 -8.33
CA VAL A 120 -4.62 9.76 -7.41
C VAL A 120 -5.73 8.91 -6.80
N GLY A 121 -5.68 8.79 -5.48
CA GLY A 121 -6.63 8.04 -4.66
C GLY A 121 -6.20 8.04 -3.19
N PHE A 122 -7.01 7.43 -2.33
CA PHE A 122 -6.64 7.21 -0.92
C PHE A 122 -6.66 5.70 -0.60
N GLY A 123 -5.49 5.08 -0.55
CA GLY A 123 -5.28 3.62 -0.51
C GLY A 123 -3.82 3.27 -0.18
N PHE A 124 -3.18 2.33 -0.89
CA PHE A 124 -1.89 1.78 -0.44
C PHE A 124 -0.75 2.80 -0.40
N ASP A 125 -0.48 3.52 -1.49
CA ASP A 125 0.65 4.48 -1.55
C ASP A 125 0.47 5.64 -0.56
N THR A 126 -0.77 6.01 -0.23
CA THR A 126 -1.12 7.05 0.73
C THR A 126 -1.34 6.50 2.13
N ALA A 127 -2.48 5.85 2.35
CA ALA A 127 -2.98 5.41 3.64
C ALA A 127 -2.10 4.37 4.34
N ILE A 128 -1.32 3.57 3.59
CA ILE A 128 -0.48 2.50 4.15
C ILE A 128 1.01 2.84 4.08
N TYR A 129 1.59 2.97 2.89
CA TYR A 129 3.05 3.07 2.73
C TYR A 129 3.63 4.36 3.33
N CYS A 130 2.93 5.48 3.17
CA CYS A 130 3.43 6.81 3.55
C CYS A 130 2.73 7.43 4.78
N ASN A 131 1.74 6.76 5.38
CA ASN A 131 0.91 7.34 6.44
C ASN A 131 1.02 6.59 7.77
N TRP A 132 2.23 6.42 8.29
CA TRP A 132 2.44 5.74 9.55
C TRP A 132 3.66 6.22 10.32
N HIS A 133 3.64 6.02 11.62
CA HIS A 133 4.81 6.17 12.47
C HIS A 133 4.85 5.09 13.54
N ARG A 134 6.03 4.92 14.16
CA ARG A 134 6.17 4.04 15.32
C ARG A 134 5.77 4.75 16.58
N LEU A 135 5.09 4.04 17.48
CA LEU A 135 4.81 4.52 18.84
C LEU A 135 6.09 4.50 19.69
N PHE A 136 6.89 3.45 19.52
CA PHE A 136 8.19 3.26 20.17
C PHE A 136 9.27 3.07 19.10
N MET A 137 10.14 4.07 18.93
CA MET A 137 11.17 4.11 17.88
C MET A 137 12.18 2.95 17.95
N ASN A 138 12.42 2.40 19.15
CA ASN A 138 13.34 1.28 19.34
C ASN A 138 12.71 -0.08 19.01
N SER A 139 11.41 -0.13 18.72
CA SER A 139 10.67 -1.32 18.34
C SER A 139 10.52 -1.40 16.81
N GLY A 140 10.30 -2.60 16.29
CA GLY A 140 10.14 -2.85 14.85
C GLY A 140 8.82 -2.32 14.26
N ILE A 141 8.67 -2.49 12.95
CA ILE A 141 7.39 -2.30 12.24
C ILE A 141 6.55 -3.55 12.51
N GLN A 142 5.71 -3.50 13.54
CA GLN A 142 4.93 -4.66 14.02
C GLN A 142 3.67 -4.20 14.75
N GLY A 143 2.70 -5.10 14.89
CA GLY A 143 1.44 -4.86 15.56
C GLY A 143 1.62 -4.32 16.99
N GLY A 144 0.75 -3.39 17.37
CA GLY A 144 0.80 -2.70 18.67
C GLY A 144 1.91 -1.64 18.81
N ASN A 145 2.73 -1.41 17.77
CA ASN A 145 3.74 -0.34 17.74
C ASN A 145 3.54 0.65 16.59
N LEU A 146 2.42 0.59 15.87
CA LEU A 146 2.17 1.37 14.67
C LEU A 146 0.91 2.21 14.86
N ALA A 147 0.95 3.45 14.37
CA ALA A 147 -0.21 4.34 14.30
C ALA A 147 -0.15 5.15 13.00
N ALA A 148 -1.32 5.54 12.50
CA ALA A 148 -1.42 6.43 11.35
C ALA A 148 -0.95 7.83 11.72
N ILE A 149 -0.32 8.54 10.77
CA ILE A 149 0.01 9.95 10.99
C ILE A 149 -1.24 10.82 10.81
N GLN A 150 -2.09 10.46 9.84
CA GLN A 150 -3.31 11.16 9.50
C GLN A 150 -4.47 10.18 9.44
N ASN A 151 -5.57 10.56 10.10
CA ASN A 151 -6.83 9.83 10.09
C ASN A 151 -7.95 10.70 9.53
N PHE A 152 -9.05 10.05 9.14
CA PHE A 152 -10.32 10.72 8.87
C PHE A 152 -11.06 11.00 10.17
N TYR A 153 -11.62 9.98 10.83
CA TYR A 153 -12.29 10.12 12.12
C TYR A 153 -11.42 9.67 13.29
N GLY A 154 -10.38 8.89 12.99
CA GLY A 154 -9.51 8.24 13.96
C GLY A 154 -10.24 7.25 14.85
N GLY A 155 -9.59 6.89 15.95
CA GLY A 155 -10.10 5.90 16.88
C GLY A 155 -9.60 4.49 16.57
N LEU A 156 -9.93 3.56 17.46
CA LEU A 156 -9.33 2.24 17.50
C LEU A 156 -9.48 1.50 16.16
N ASP A 157 -10.69 1.48 15.61
CA ASP A 157 -10.98 0.71 14.40
C ASP A 157 -10.18 1.18 13.18
N GLU A 158 -10.03 2.50 12.99
CA GLU A 158 -9.27 3.09 11.89
C GLU A 158 -7.76 2.87 12.04
N GLU A 159 -7.24 3.02 13.27
CA GLU A 159 -5.83 2.76 13.57
C GLU A 159 -5.46 1.29 13.36
N TRP A 160 -6.32 0.38 13.80
CA TRP A 160 -6.11 -1.06 13.58
C TRP A 160 -6.23 -1.44 12.13
N PHE A 161 -7.18 -0.84 11.39
CA PHE A 161 -7.28 -1.07 9.96
C PHE A 161 -5.96 -0.74 9.24
N TYR A 162 -5.40 0.45 9.45
CA TYR A 162 -4.15 0.83 8.79
C TYR A 162 -2.93 0.04 9.31
N SER A 163 -2.80 -0.14 10.63
CA SER A 163 -1.65 -0.83 11.21
C SER A 163 -1.59 -2.32 10.86
N THR A 164 -2.74 -3.02 10.78
CA THR A 164 -2.81 -4.41 10.30
C THR A 164 -2.32 -4.53 8.86
N HIS A 165 -2.76 -3.63 7.96
CA HIS A 165 -2.30 -3.64 6.57
C HIS A 165 -0.82 -3.36 6.45
N LEU A 166 -0.30 -2.40 7.22
CA LEU A 166 1.11 -2.06 7.24
C LEU A 166 1.98 -3.22 7.77
N GLU A 167 1.54 -3.89 8.84
CA GLU A 167 2.22 -5.07 9.35
C GLU A 167 2.23 -6.21 8.33
N PHE A 168 1.10 -6.48 7.66
CA PHE A 168 1.05 -7.44 6.57
C PHE A 168 2.03 -7.08 5.46
N GLU A 169 2.05 -5.82 5.02
CA GLU A 169 2.97 -5.35 3.97
C GLU A 169 4.44 -5.49 4.36
N ARG A 170 4.76 -5.25 5.63
CA ARG A 170 6.11 -5.46 6.14
C ARG A 170 6.57 -6.91 6.01
N TRP A 171 5.70 -7.88 6.26
CA TRP A 171 6.01 -9.31 6.15
C TRP A 171 5.98 -9.79 4.69
N ALA A 172 5.03 -9.33 3.90
CA ALA A 172 4.98 -9.61 2.47
C ALA A 172 6.22 -9.04 1.75
N GLY A 173 6.67 -7.85 2.15
CA GLY A 173 7.89 -7.22 1.67
C GLY A 173 9.16 -8.02 1.95
N LEU A 174 9.24 -8.70 3.09
CA LEU A 174 10.35 -9.62 3.39
C LEU A 174 10.39 -10.79 2.41
N ILE A 175 9.22 -11.32 2.04
CA ILE A 175 9.14 -12.40 1.04
C ILE A 175 9.59 -11.87 -0.32
N VAL A 176 9.07 -10.71 -0.74
CA VAL A 176 9.43 -10.05 -2.00
C VAL A 176 10.95 -9.82 -2.09
N SER A 177 11.57 -9.43 -0.98
CA SER A 177 13.02 -9.18 -0.93
C SER A 177 13.85 -10.45 -1.07
N SER A 178 13.29 -11.62 -0.74
CA SER A 178 13.96 -12.93 -0.90
C SER A 178 13.82 -13.53 -2.30
N LEU A 179 12.99 -12.93 -3.18
CA LEU A 179 12.68 -13.51 -4.49
C LEU A 179 13.87 -13.64 -5.43
N PRO A 180 14.78 -12.66 -5.54
CA PRO A 180 15.95 -12.83 -6.41
C PRO A 180 16.75 -14.09 -6.08
N GLU A 181 17.03 -14.32 -4.78
CA GLU A 181 17.75 -15.51 -4.30
C GLU A 181 16.94 -16.79 -4.52
N LEU A 182 15.62 -16.75 -4.29
CA LEU A 182 14.73 -17.89 -4.52
C LEU A 182 14.72 -18.30 -6.00
N LEU A 183 14.59 -17.33 -6.89
CA LEU A 183 14.57 -17.57 -8.33
C LEU A 183 15.92 -18.04 -8.84
N GLU A 184 17.03 -17.55 -8.30
CA GLU A 184 18.37 -18.06 -8.61
C GLU A 184 18.53 -19.52 -8.17
N ALA A 185 18.08 -19.87 -6.96
CA ALA A 185 18.11 -21.25 -6.48
C ALA A 185 17.27 -22.18 -7.38
N VAL A 186 16.09 -21.72 -7.81
CA VAL A 186 15.21 -22.43 -8.75
C VAL A 186 15.89 -22.64 -10.10
N LYS A 187 16.47 -21.58 -10.71
CA LYS A 187 17.18 -21.65 -11.99
C LYS A 187 18.36 -22.63 -11.95
N ASN A 188 19.05 -22.69 -10.82
CA ASN A 188 20.19 -23.57 -10.59
C ASN A 188 19.78 -25.01 -10.19
N GLY A 189 18.47 -25.29 -10.09
CA GLY A 189 17.97 -26.60 -9.67
C GLY A 189 18.31 -26.97 -8.23
N ASN A 190 18.61 -25.98 -7.38
CA ASN A 190 19.07 -26.20 -6.01
C ASN A 190 17.87 -26.35 -5.04
N ALA A 191 17.39 -27.58 -4.90
CA ALA A 191 16.24 -27.90 -4.04
C ALA A 191 16.49 -27.53 -2.57
N SER A 192 17.68 -27.81 -2.04
CA SER A 192 18.01 -27.52 -0.63
C SER A 192 18.02 -26.01 -0.33
N ALA A 193 18.62 -25.20 -1.20
CA ALA A 193 18.58 -23.74 -1.06
C ALA A 193 17.15 -23.20 -1.17
N THR A 194 16.37 -23.73 -2.12
CA THR A 194 14.95 -23.37 -2.30
C THR A 194 14.16 -23.66 -1.02
N VAL A 195 14.32 -24.84 -0.42
CA VAL A 195 13.66 -25.21 0.84
C VAL A 195 14.00 -24.25 1.98
N ASN A 196 15.27 -23.85 2.11
CA ASN A 196 15.69 -22.92 3.16
C ASN A 196 15.04 -21.54 3.00
N LEU A 197 14.93 -21.03 1.77
CA LEU A 197 14.24 -19.78 1.49
C LEU A 197 12.73 -19.91 1.73
N LEU A 198 12.12 -21.05 1.38
CA LEU A 198 10.70 -21.30 1.67
C LEU A 198 10.40 -21.37 3.17
N LYS A 199 11.34 -21.79 4.03
CA LYS A 199 11.17 -21.71 5.49
C LYS A 199 11.14 -20.26 6.00
N LEU A 200 11.82 -19.32 5.33
CA LEU A 200 11.68 -17.89 5.63
C LEU A 200 10.28 -17.39 5.24
N VAL A 201 9.78 -17.80 4.07
CA VAL A 201 8.42 -17.49 3.61
C VAL A 201 7.37 -18.03 4.57
N GLU A 202 7.56 -19.25 5.08
CA GLU A 202 6.69 -19.84 6.09
C GLU A 202 6.56 -18.97 7.34
N ASN A 203 7.70 -18.49 7.86
CA ASN A 203 7.69 -17.62 9.03
C ASN A 203 6.95 -16.32 8.74
N ALA A 204 7.19 -15.70 7.58
CA ALA A 204 6.48 -14.49 7.17
C ALA A 204 4.96 -14.72 7.03
N PHE A 205 4.53 -15.84 6.45
CA PHE A 205 3.12 -16.23 6.36
C PHE A 205 2.47 -16.41 7.73
N ASN A 206 3.16 -17.03 8.69
CA ASN A 206 2.66 -17.13 10.06
C ASN A 206 2.44 -15.75 10.70
N MET A 207 3.35 -14.80 10.44
CA MET A 207 3.22 -13.43 10.94
C MET A 207 2.09 -12.65 10.25
N MET A 208 1.93 -12.81 8.93
CA MET A 208 0.81 -12.23 8.17
C MET A 208 -0.53 -12.76 8.68
N LYS A 209 -0.64 -14.07 8.92
CA LYS A 209 -1.82 -14.69 9.50
C LYS A 209 -2.09 -14.16 10.90
N ALA A 210 -1.07 -14.05 11.75
CA ALA A 210 -1.22 -13.48 13.09
C ALA A 210 -1.70 -12.02 13.07
N ALA A 211 -1.23 -11.21 12.12
CA ALA A 211 -1.70 -9.83 11.94
C ALA A 211 -3.19 -9.79 11.57
N LEU A 212 -3.64 -10.67 10.67
CA LEU A 212 -5.05 -10.79 10.27
C LEU A 212 -5.93 -11.35 11.39
N ASP A 213 -5.48 -12.39 12.08
CA ASP A 213 -6.19 -12.98 13.23
C ASP A 213 -6.39 -11.95 14.35
N ASN A 214 -5.47 -11.01 14.49
CA ASN A 214 -5.55 -9.95 15.47
C ASN A 214 -6.33 -8.72 14.99
N ALA A 215 -6.62 -8.62 13.68
CA ALA A 215 -7.31 -7.47 13.10
C ALA A 215 -8.72 -7.29 13.69
N GLU A 216 -9.46 -8.38 13.86
CA GLU A 216 -10.83 -8.36 14.42
C GLU A 216 -10.87 -7.88 15.88
N ASN A 217 -9.76 -7.99 16.63
CA ASN A 217 -9.70 -7.53 18.02
C ASN A 217 -9.75 -6.00 18.14
N GLY A 218 -9.25 -5.29 17.12
CA GLY A 218 -9.11 -3.84 17.16
C GLY A 218 -9.90 -3.09 16.09
N CYS A 219 -10.28 -3.76 14.99
CA CYS A 219 -11.04 -3.19 13.89
C CYS A 219 -12.32 -4.00 13.64
N ARG A 220 -13.46 -3.43 14.05
CA ARG A 220 -14.78 -3.96 13.68
C ARG A 220 -15.10 -3.52 12.25
N PRO A 221 -15.31 -4.47 11.30
CA PRO A 221 -15.56 -4.12 9.90
C PRO A 221 -16.75 -3.18 9.70
N GLU A 222 -17.86 -3.42 10.41
CA GLU A 222 -19.03 -2.54 10.47
C GLU A 222 -18.67 -1.08 10.83
N THR A 223 -17.83 -0.90 11.86
CA THR A 223 -17.45 0.43 12.31
C THR A 223 -16.58 1.12 11.25
N MET A 224 -15.66 0.38 10.63
CA MET A 224 -14.86 0.89 9.52
C MET A 224 -15.71 1.29 8.33
N GLN A 225 -16.62 0.43 7.90
CA GLN A 225 -17.53 0.68 6.79
C GLN A 225 -18.36 1.94 7.00
N ILE A 226 -19.03 2.04 8.14
CA ILE A 226 -19.95 3.14 8.44
C ILE A 226 -19.21 4.46 8.64
N ARG A 227 -18.03 4.44 9.28
CA ARG A 227 -17.35 5.68 9.68
C ARG A 227 -16.33 6.14 8.65
N THR A 228 -15.50 5.24 8.15
CA THR A 228 -14.32 5.60 7.36
C THR A 228 -14.41 5.12 5.92
N GLY A 229 -15.18 4.07 5.65
CA GLY A 229 -15.31 3.45 4.33
C GLY A 229 -15.71 4.43 3.23
N GLN A 230 -16.51 5.47 3.55
CA GLN A 230 -16.89 6.51 2.57
C GLN A 230 -15.67 7.22 1.95
N PHE A 231 -14.59 7.45 2.70
CA PHE A 231 -13.41 8.18 2.21
C PHE A 231 -12.44 7.30 1.42
N LEU A 232 -12.70 5.99 1.39
CA LEU A 232 -11.91 4.98 0.67
C LEU A 232 -12.57 4.56 -0.66
N ARG A 233 -13.69 5.22 -1.02
CA ARG A 233 -14.42 5.01 -2.26
C ARG A 233 -13.74 5.71 -3.45
N GLY A 234 -13.91 5.11 -4.63
CA GLY A 234 -13.46 5.65 -5.91
C GLY A 234 -14.57 6.44 -6.62
N ALA A 235 -14.18 7.34 -7.52
CA ALA A 235 -15.10 8.13 -8.34
C ALA A 235 -14.58 8.23 -9.78
N ASP A 236 -15.42 7.97 -10.78
CA ASP A 236 -14.98 7.88 -12.18
C ASP A 236 -14.85 9.25 -12.89
N GLU A 237 -15.65 10.24 -12.49
CA GLU A 237 -15.78 11.52 -13.19
C GLU A 237 -15.38 12.72 -12.31
N VAL A 238 -14.18 12.68 -11.71
CA VAL A 238 -13.64 13.79 -10.91
C VAL A 238 -12.99 14.85 -11.80
N ILE A 239 -13.45 16.09 -11.68
CA ILE A 239 -12.85 17.25 -12.32
C ILE A 239 -11.85 17.88 -11.34
N PHE A 240 -10.57 17.80 -11.69
CA PHE A 240 -9.52 18.55 -11.01
C PHE A 240 -9.38 19.92 -11.68
N GLU A 241 -9.85 20.99 -11.03
CA GLU A 241 -9.79 22.35 -11.60
C GLU A 241 -8.38 22.73 -12.07
N ASP A 242 -8.32 23.34 -13.27
CA ASP A 242 -7.10 23.74 -13.98
C ASP A 242 -6.09 22.63 -14.29
N CYS A 243 -6.48 21.37 -14.10
CA CYS A 243 -5.73 20.21 -14.55
C CYS A 243 -6.40 19.59 -15.79
N PHE A 244 -5.62 18.80 -16.53
CA PHE A 244 -6.11 17.90 -17.60
C PHE A 244 -7.04 18.54 -18.64
N GLU A 245 -6.89 19.84 -18.93
CA GLU A 245 -7.75 20.57 -19.87
C GLU A 245 -9.26 20.45 -19.52
N GLY A 246 -9.58 20.31 -18.23
CA GLY A 246 -10.95 20.15 -17.74
C GLY A 246 -11.56 18.78 -18.01
N GLN A 247 -10.78 17.79 -18.45
CA GLN A 247 -11.27 16.42 -18.64
C GLN A 247 -11.43 15.70 -17.30
N PRO A 248 -12.54 14.96 -17.10
CA PRO A 248 -12.70 14.14 -15.91
C PRO A 248 -11.63 13.07 -15.82
N LYS A 249 -11.22 12.79 -14.58
CA LYS A 249 -10.28 11.73 -14.22
C LYS A 249 -10.88 10.86 -13.14
N LYS A 250 -10.36 9.65 -13.08
CA LYS A 250 -10.71 8.70 -12.04
C LYS A 250 -9.97 9.03 -10.75
N TRP A 251 -10.69 9.06 -9.65
CA TRP A 251 -10.19 8.96 -8.29
C TRP A 251 -10.27 7.50 -7.86
N LEU A 252 -9.13 6.87 -7.63
CA LEU A 252 -9.10 5.43 -7.38
C LEU A 252 -9.64 5.08 -6.00
N SER A 253 -10.44 4.02 -5.94
CA SER A 253 -10.86 3.41 -4.69
C SER A 253 -9.71 2.67 -3.99
N TRP A 254 -9.96 2.24 -2.76
CA TRP A 254 -9.09 1.28 -2.06
C TRP A 254 -8.83 0.00 -2.87
N SER A 255 -9.89 -0.61 -3.41
CA SER A 255 -9.79 -1.89 -4.13
C SER A 255 -9.14 -1.78 -5.51
N GLU A 256 -9.18 -0.58 -6.11
CA GLU A 256 -8.55 -0.30 -7.41
C GLU A 256 -7.06 0.04 -7.29
N GLN A 257 -6.64 0.56 -6.12
CA GLN A 257 -5.24 0.75 -5.77
C GLN A 257 -4.66 -0.59 -5.33
N GLY A 258 -4.22 -1.38 -6.30
CA GLY A 258 -3.91 -2.75 -5.95
C GLY A 258 -2.54 -2.96 -5.29
N ARG A 259 -2.37 -4.17 -4.76
CA ARG A 259 -1.36 -4.50 -3.76
C ARG A 259 -0.25 -5.32 -4.38
N ILE A 260 0.87 -4.68 -4.73
CA ILE A 260 1.96 -5.34 -5.47
C ILE A 260 2.55 -6.54 -4.74
N SER A 261 2.66 -6.50 -3.42
CA SER A 261 3.18 -7.61 -2.62
C SER A 261 2.33 -8.88 -2.83
N VAL A 262 1.00 -8.73 -2.81
CA VAL A 262 0.03 -9.80 -3.11
C VAL A 262 0.15 -10.27 -4.55
N ALA A 263 0.27 -9.35 -5.52
CA ALA A 263 0.49 -9.70 -6.92
C ALA A 263 1.73 -10.58 -7.11
N CYS A 264 2.84 -10.23 -6.46
CA CYS A 264 4.08 -11.01 -6.50
C CYS A 264 3.87 -12.41 -5.91
N LEU A 265 3.20 -12.51 -4.75
CA LEU A 265 2.93 -13.79 -4.08
C LEU A 265 1.99 -14.69 -4.91
N HIS A 266 0.97 -14.12 -5.56
CA HIS A 266 0.10 -14.85 -6.48
C HIS A 266 0.90 -15.52 -7.59
N HIS A 267 1.79 -14.74 -8.23
CA HIS A 267 2.60 -15.25 -9.31
C HIS A 267 3.49 -16.42 -8.87
N ILE A 268 4.20 -16.27 -7.73
CA ILE A 268 5.15 -17.29 -7.26
C ILE A 268 4.46 -18.58 -6.85
N PHE A 269 3.29 -18.49 -6.19
CA PHE A 269 2.54 -19.65 -5.73
C PHE A 269 1.55 -20.20 -6.76
N GLY A 270 1.58 -19.66 -7.99
CA GLY A 270 1.01 -20.28 -9.19
C GLY A 270 -0.45 -19.94 -9.45
N GLU A 271 -0.83 -18.67 -9.26
CA GLU A 271 -2.09 -18.12 -9.77
C GLU A 271 -1.78 -17.19 -10.97
N ASP A 272 -2.52 -17.36 -12.07
CA ASP A 272 -2.30 -16.63 -13.33
C ASP A 272 -3.06 -15.30 -13.42
N ASP A 273 -4.11 -15.11 -12.60
CA ASP A 273 -5.12 -14.07 -12.80
C ASP A 273 -5.11 -12.98 -11.72
N TYR A 274 -3.94 -12.44 -11.34
CA TYR A 274 -3.93 -11.17 -10.61
C TYR A 274 -4.03 -10.02 -11.60
N GLU A 275 -5.21 -9.39 -11.67
CA GLU A 275 -5.46 -8.19 -12.45
C GLU A 275 -4.40 -7.14 -12.11
N LYS A 276 -3.73 -6.59 -13.14
CA LYS A 276 -2.55 -5.73 -12.95
C LYS A 276 -2.96 -4.54 -12.09
N PRO A 277 -2.52 -4.47 -10.82
CA PRO A 277 -2.91 -3.37 -9.98
C PRO A 277 -2.28 -2.09 -10.53
N LEU A 278 -2.95 -0.96 -10.32
CA LEU A 278 -2.36 0.33 -10.56
C LEU A 278 -1.24 0.52 -9.54
N MET A 279 -0.03 0.78 -10.04
CA MET A 279 1.20 0.77 -9.26
C MET A 279 2.11 1.90 -9.74
N VAL A 280 2.98 2.37 -8.84
CA VAL A 280 4.18 3.14 -9.19
C VAL A 280 4.95 2.44 -10.31
N GLN A 281 5.42 3.22 -11.30
CA GLN A 281 6.06 2.69 -12.50
C GLN A 281 7.22 1.71 -12.20
N LYS A 282 8.06 2.00 -11.21
CA LYS A 282 9.16 1.12 -10.80
C LYS A 282 8.69 -0.23 -10.24
N HIS A 283 7.63 -0.22 -9.43
CA HIS A 283 7.00 -1.42 -8.89
C HIS A 283 6.41 -2.28 -10.01
N LYS A 284 5.75 -1.65 -10.99
CA LYS A 284 5.24 -2.32 -12.18
C LYS A 284 6.35 -2.97 -13.00
N GLU A 285 7.48 -2.29 -13.19
CA GLU A 285 8.64 -2.85 -13.91
C GLU A 285 9.23 -4.08 -13.20
N PHE A 286 9.33 -4.05 -11.87
CA PHE A 286 9.72 -5.22 -11.08
C PHE A 286 8.76 -6.39 -11.30
N TYR A 287 7.45 -6.14 -11.14
CA TYR A 287 6.43 -7.18 -11.32
C TYR A 287 6.45 -7.77 -12.74
N LEU A 288 6.57 -6.92 -13.78
CA LEU A 288 6.68 -7.38 -15.17
C LEU A 288 7.93 -8.22 -15.40
N ARG A 289 9.04 -7.96 -14.69
CA ARG A 289 10.22 -8.81 -14.75
C ARG A 289 9.99 -10.14 -14.03
N LEU A 290 9.39 -10.10 -12.84
CA LEU A 290 9.06 -11.27 -12.04
C LEU A 290 8.18 -12.25 -12.82
N ILE A 291 7.15 -11.79 -13.52
CA ILE A 291 6.22 -12.69 -14.24
C ILE A 291 6.85 -13.41 -15.45
N ASN A 292 8.01 -12.95 -15.91
CA ASN A 292 8.78 -13.61 -16.97
C ASN A 292 9.73 -14.68 -16.42
N GLU A 293 9.81 -14.84 -15.10
CA GLU A 293 10.67 -15.83 -14.45
C GLU A 293 9.98 -17.18 -14.32
N PRO A 294 10.74 -18.29 -14.22
CA PRO A 294 10.16 -19.60 -13.98
C PRO A 294 9.37 -19.60 -12.67
N LYS A 295 8.08 -19.98 -12.75
CA LYS A 295 7.27 -20.22 -11.57
C LYS A 295 7.85 -21.35 -10.71
N LEU A 296 7.69 -21.21 -9.40
CA LEU A 296 8.19 -22.19 -8.43
C LEU A 296 7.49 -23.55 -8.57
N ASP A 297 6.21 -23.58 -8.95
CA ASP A 297 5.45 -24.81 -9.17
C ASP A 297 6.04 -25.69 -10.28
N ASN A 298 6.53 -25.10 -11.37
CA ASN A 298 7.18 -25.80 -12.47
C ASN A 298 8.44 -26.52 -11.99
N PHE A 299 9.26 -25.87 -11.17
CA PHE A 299 10.46 -26.48 -10.60
C PHE A 299 10.11 -27.58 -9.60
N VAL A 300 9.14 -27.36 -8.73
CA VAL A 300 8.66 -28.35 -7.75
C VAL A 300 8.08 -29.58 -8.46
N ALA A 301 7.36 -29.39 -9.57
CA ALA A 301 6.76 -30.48 -10.34
C ALA A 301 7.79 -31.47 -10.87
N VAL A 302 8.95 -30.97 -11.32
CA VAL A 302 10.04 -31.80 -11.89
C VAL A 302 11.09 -32.26 -10.88
N SER A 303 11.12 -31.70 -9.65
CA SER A 303 12.11 -32.05 -8.62
C SER A 303 11.81 -33.36 -7.91
N ASN A 304 12.77 -34.25 -7.67
CA ASN A 304 12.56 -35.47 -6.88
C ASN A 304 12.69 -35.26 -5.35
N ASP A 305 12.95 -34.03 -4.91
CA ASP A 305 13.12 -33.70 -3.50
C ASP A 305 11.77 -33.68 -2.76
N GLN A 306 11.62 -34.58 -1.77
CA GLN A 306 10.39 -34.72 -1.01
C GLN A 306 10.14 -33.54 -0.06
N GLU A 307 11.20 -32.98 0.54
CA GLU A 307 11.08 -31.85 1.46
C GLU A 307 10.56 -30.64 0.68
N LEU A 308 11.17 -30.33 -0.46
CA LEU A 308 10.74 -29.25 -1.35
C LEU A 308 9.25 -29.37 -1.74
N ARG A 309 8.83 -30.55 -2.21
CA ARG A 309 7.42 -30.78 -2.58
C ARG A 309 6.50 -30.55 -1.39
N SER A 310 6.83 -31.12 -0.23
CA SER A 310 5.99 -31.00 0.97
C SER A 310 5.90 -29.57 1.51
N THR A 311 7.03 -28.83 1.52
CA THR A 311 7.09 -27.43 1.96
C THR A 311 6.31 -26.54 1.00
N PHE A 312 6.48 -26.71 -0.32
CA PHE A 312 5.75 -25.91 -1.30
C PHE A 312 4.24 -26.13 -1.22
N THR A 313 3.77 -27.40 -1.13
CA THR A 313 2.35 -27.68 -0.93
C THR A 313 1.83 -27.07 0.37
N ARG A 314 2.62 -27.18 1.45
CA ARG A 314 2.54 -26.41 2.71
C ARG A 314 2.10 -24.95 2.49
N LEU A 315 3.00 -24.23 1.83
CA LEU A 315 2.92 -22.79 1.66
C LEU A 315 1.84 -22.37 0.68
N LYS A 316 1.62 -23.14 -0.40
CA LYS A 316 0.54 -22.86 -1.34
C LYS A 316 -0.83 -22.90 -0.65
N THR A 317 -1.06 -23.89 0.22
CA THR A 317 -2.29 -23.93 1.03
C THR A 317 -2.36 -22.75 2.00
N SER A 318 -1.27 -22.45 2.71
CA SER A 318 -1.22 -21.32 3.65
C SER A 318 -1.46 -19.97 2.96
N TRP A 319 -0.93 -19.78 1.75
CA TRP A 319 -1.15 -18.57 0.96
C TRP A 319 -2.63 -18.40 0.61
N ASN A 320 -3.27 -19.46 0.14
CA ASN A 320 -4.70 -19.45 -0.18
C ASN A 320 -5.57 -19.10 1.04
N GLU A 321 -5.23 -19.62 2.22
CA GLU A 321 -5.91 -19.28 3.48
C GLU A 321 -5.74 -17.80 3.83
N ILE A 322 -4.49 -17.30 3.83
CA ILE A 322 -4.17 -15.90 4.15
C ILE A 322 -4.88 -14.94 3.21
N LYS A 323 -4.83 -15.23 1.90
CA LYS A 323 -5.49 -14.44 0.86
C LYS A 323 -7.00 -14.39 1.09
N CYS A 324 -7.65 -15.54 1.28
CA CYS A 324 -9.08 -15.63 1.52
C CYS A 324 -9.50 -14.86 2.77
N GLN A 325 -8.71 -14.97 3.86
CA GLN A 325 -8.95 -14.21 5.09
C GLN A 325 -8.82 -12.71 4.87
N LEU A 326 -7.76 -12.26 4.20
CA LEU A 326 -7.54 -10.85 3.86
C LEU A 326 -8.70 -10.30 3.04
N GLU A 327 -9.03 -10.95 1.91
CA GLU A 327 -10.10 -10.52 1.00
C GLU A 327 -11.46 -10.47 1.72
N THR A 328 -11.74 -11.46 2.58
CA THR A 328 -12.98 -11.50 3.37
C THR A 328 -13.05 -10.34 4.37
N TRP A 329 -11.94 -10.06 5.06
CA TRP A 329 -11.88 -9.00 6.05
C TRP A 329 -11.94 -7.60 5.41
N GLU A 330 -11.18 -7.36 4.33
CA GLU A 330 -11.22 -6.11 3.56
C GLU A 330 -12.63 -5.88 3.00
N LYS A 331 -13.24 -6.91 2.41
CA LYS A 331 -14.61 -6.84 1.89
C LYS A 331 -15.59 -6.42 2.98
N ALA A 332 -15.50 -7.02 4.17
CA ALA A 332 -16.38 -6.66 5.28
C ALA A 332 -16.20 -5.21 5.78
N CYS A 333 -15.05 -4.57 5.48
CA CYS A 333 -14.80 -3.17 5.85
C CYS A 333 -15.33 -2.17 4.82
N PHE A 334 -15.67 -2.59 3.59
CA PHE A 334 -15.93 -1.68 2.46
C PHE A 334 -17.16 -1.98 1.60
N ASP A 335 -17.54 -3.26 1.47
CA ASP A 335 -18.68 -3.65 0.63
C ASP A 335 -19.97 -3.63 1.46
N ASP A 336 -20.98 -2.94 0.94
CA ASP A 336 -22.36 -2.92 1.46
C ASP A 336 -23.12 -4.23 1.23
#